data_AF-A0A317IK48-F1
#
_entry.id   AF-A0A317IK48-F1
#
_cell.length_a   1.000
_cell.length_b   1.000
_cell.length_c   1.000
_cell.angle_alpha   90.00
_cell.angle_beta   90.00
_cell.angle_gamma   90.00
#
_symmetry.space_group_name_H-M   'P 1'
#
loop_
_entity.id
_entity.type
_entity.pdbx_description
1 polymer ?
#
loop_
_entity_poly.entity_id
_entity_poly.type
_entity_poly.pdbx_seq_one_letter_code
_entity_poly.pdbx_strand_id
1 'polypeptide(L)'
;MQLRLRQEELARLLPSEPQLASHCRRVAALTGEIGARMGLPSASLVVLEQAALLHHTPALLRSPGALDRLLRDVIPAPIPALASRARPMQSWPEELEATLAAFSGFRGGLLDAKVRFLPDILTLSNWLDEQIELGSLDPQPMAEIWENLEQLKGMVNAVVFDSAAKALAAPYRTPPDYRWEFPVQALVAKDILCVLASNRGCDLRELAGLAARDPVLAGKLIQTANSALYARRSPVSSIPQAISFIGLDASRNVLMAAAVQSFFASARLAGIWRHCLWMAQYLEKLAHLSGFLPPDEAFLLGLVHDVGRIAIALLPRSAGITFARLAERGCPPCYIEQLLLGRDHAEIGAEILRSWQFPDVLAEAVRYHHRPADCNSPLAAALYLAELWAESEEDLSSHRHFAAASARTSFSLETLARATHCEGPLFRVLSVA
;
A
#
# COMPACT_ATOMS: atom_id res chain seq x y z
N MET A 1 -6.01 37.85 4.63
CA MET A 1 -5.78 37.42 3.23
C MET A 1 -6.03 35.91 3.17
N GLN A 2 -6.96 35.44 2.34
CA GLN A 2 -7.23 34.00 2.25
C GLN A 2 -6.08 33.32 1.52
N LEU A 3 -5.13 32.73 2.26
CA LEU A 3 -4.02 31.95 1.71
C LEU A 3 -4.43 30.56 1.20
N ARG A 4 -5.74 30.28 1.14
CA ARG A 4 -6.28 28.93 0.94
C ARG A 4 -7.33 28.93 -0.17
N LEU A 5 -7.04 28.27 -1.29
CA LEU A 5 -8.04 27.82 -2.26
C LEU A 5 -9.05 26.86 -1.60
N ARG A 6 -10.32 26.90 -2.01
CA ARG A 6 -11.36 25.96 -1.53
C ARG A 6 -11.10 24.56 -2.07
N GLN A 7 -11.55 23.53 -1.35
CA GLN A 7 -11.36 22.14 -1.79
C GLN A 7 -11.99 21.86 -3.16
N GLU A 8 -13.17 22.41 -3.44
CA GLU A 8 -13.81 22.26 -4.76
C GLU A 8 -12.98 22.89 -5.90
N GLU A 9 -12.24 23.96 -5.61
CA GLU A 9 -11.37 24.63 -6.59
C GLU A 9 -10.13 23.80 -6.83
N LEU A 10 -9.51 23.27 -5.76
CA LEU A 10 -8.37 22.35 -5.87
C LEU A 10 -8.73 21.09 -6.64
N ALA A 11 -9.87 20.46 -6.34
CA ALA A 11 -10.31 19.23 -7.00
C ALA A 11 -10.49 19.40 -8.52
N ARG A 12 -10.96 20.56 -8.99
CA ARG A 12 -11.10 20.88 -10.43
C ARG A 12 -9.77 21.16 -11.12
N LEU A 13 -8.74 21.52 -10.37
CA LEU A 13 -7.42 21.90 -10.87
C LEU A 13 -6.41 20.76 -10.85
N LEU A 14 -6.72 19.69 -10.11
CA LEU A 14 -5.91 18.48 -10.11
C LEU A 14 -5.88 17.84 -11.50
N PRO A 15 -4.77 17.16 -11.86
CA PRO A 15 -4.69 16.37 -13.08
C PRO A 15 -5.87 15.39 -13.20
N SER A 16 -6.42 15.25 -14.41
CA SER A 16 -7.48 14.27 -14.68
C SER A 16 -6.97 12.83 -14.67
N GLU A 17 -5.67 12.65 -14.88
CA GLU A 17 -5.00 11.34 -14.82
C GLU A 17 -4.86 10.89 -13.35
N PRO A 18 -5.46 9.74 -12.96
CA PRO A 18 -5.49 9.29 -11.56
C PRO A 18 -4.11 9.12 -10.93
N GLN A 19 -3.13 8.59 -11.68
CA GLN A 19 -1.77 8.37 -11.22
C GLN A 19 -1.08 9.70 -10.89
N LEU A 20 -1.17 10.67 -11.80
CA LEU A 20 -0.57 11.99 -11.62
C LEU A 20 -1.26 12.77 -10.49
N ALA A 21 -2.58 12.61 -10.33
CA ALA A 21 -3.32 13.18 -9.20
C ALA A 21 -2.92 12.54 -7.86
N SER A 22 -2.68 11.22 -7.83
CA SER A 22 -2.19 10.50 -6.65
C SER A 22 -0.79 10.99 -6.26
N HIS A 23 0.12 11.08 -7.24
CA HIS A 23 1.45 11.67 -7.07
C HIS A 23 1.38 13.09 -6.47
N CYS A 24 0.55 13.99 -7.03
CA CYS A 24 0.38 15.33 -6.48
C CYS A 24 -0.12 15.33 -5.02
N ARG A 25 -1.02 14.40 -4.64
CA ARG A 25 -1.50 14.26 -3.26
C ARG A 25 -0.40 13.79 -2.31
N ARG A 26 0.41 12.81 -2.71
CA ARG A 26 1.53 12.32 -1.90
C ARG A 26 2.62 13.37 -1.73
N VAL A 27 3.01 14.06 -2.81
CA VAL A 27 3.94 15.19 -2.74
C VAL A 27 3.40 16.27 -1.80
N ALA A 28 2.11 16.60 -1.86
CA ALA A 28 1.51 17.56 -0.93
C ALA A 28 1.52 17.10 0.53
N ALA A 29 1.23 15.82 0.78
CA ALA A 29 1.29 15.25 2.11
C ALA A 29 2.71 15.30 2.68
N LEU A 30 3.71 14.89 1.89
CA LEU A 30 5.12 14.90 2.26
C LEU A 30 5.66 16.31 2.48
N THR A 31 5.30 17.24 1.61
CA THR A 31 5.67 18.66 1.73
C THR A 31 5.13 19.25 3.04
N GLY A 32 3.88 18.96 3.38
CA GLY A 32 3.26 19.38 4.64
C GLY A 32 3.93 18.74 5.87
N GLU A 33 4.30 17.46 5.78
CA GLU A 33 5.02 16.73 6.85
C GLU A 33 6.40 17.33 7.11
N ILE A 34 7.20 17.51 6.06
CA ILE A 34 8.54 18.10 6.12
C ILE A 34 8.45 19.53 6.68
N GLY A 35 7.56 20.34 6.13
CA GLY A 35 7.33 21.71 6.59
C GLY A 35 6.95 21.78 8.07
N ALA A 36 6.06 20.89 8.53
CA ALA A 36 5.63 20.86 9.93
C ALA A 36 6.78 20.48 10.87
N ARG A 37 7.61 19.48 10.49
CA ARG A 37 8.79 19.08 11.26
C ARG A 37 9.89 20.14 11.28
N MET A 38 9.98 20.95 10.22
CA MET A 38 10.85 22.13 10.16
C MET A 38 10.32 23.33 10.99
N GLY A 39 9.14 23.22 11.60
CA GLY A 39 8.55 24.27 12.41
C GLY A 39 7.96 25.43 11.60
N LEU A 40 7.56 25.19 10.34
CA LEU A 40 6.94 26.22 9.53
C LEU A 40 5.57 26.64 10.11
N PRO A 41 5.21 27.93 10.04
CA PRO A 41 3.89 28.39 10.46
C PRO A 41 2.77 27.75 9.63
N SER A 42 1.60 27.53 10.23
CA SER A 42 0.45 26.92 9.55
C SER A 42 0.06 27.61 8.25
N ALA A 43 0.24 28.94 8.16
CA ALA A 43 0.01 29.71 6.94
C ALA A 43 0.92 29.27 5.78
N SER A 44 2.20 29.00 6.06
CA SER A 44 3.18 28.53 5.06
C SER A 44 2.92 27.07 4.66
N LEU A 45 2.44 26.24 5.58
CA LEU A 45 2.06 24.85 5.28
C LEU A 45 0.90 24.79 4.28
N VAL A 46 -0.11 25.67 4.43
CA VAL A 46 -1.22 25.73 3.47
C VAL A 46 -0.72 26.08 2.07
N VAL A 47 0.16 27.08 1.95
CA VAL A 47 0.73 27.48 0.65
C VAL A 47 1.54 26.34 0.03
N LEU A 48 2.36 25.66 0.83
CA LEU A 48 3.15 24.50 0.41
C LEU A 48 2.28 23.35 -0.12
N GLU A 49 1.28 22.95 0.65
CA GLU A 49 0.38 21.86 0.27
C GLU A 49 -0.38 22.20 -1.01
N GLN A 50 -0.82 23.46 -1.17
CA GLN A 50 -1.50 23.89 -2.38
C GLN A 50 -0.58 23.98 -3.60
N ALA A 51 0.66 24.45 -3.43
CA ALA A 51 1.66 24.43 -4.49
C ALA A 51 1.97 22.99 -4.92
N ALA A 52 2.14 22.10 -3.96
CA ALA A 52 2.37 20.68 -4.19
C ALA A 52 1.20 19.97 -4.89
N LEU A 53 -0.06 20.35 -4.62
CA LEU A 53 -1.18 19.80 -5.39
C LEU A 53 -1.20 20.26 -6.86
N LEU A 54 -0.54 21.39 -7.17
CA LEU A 54 -0.64 22.08 -8.45
C LEU A 54 0.66 22.06 -9.28
N HIS A 55 1.70 21.36 -8.83
CA HIS A 55 3.05 21.50 -9.37
C HIS A 55 3.24 20.88 -10.78
N HIS A 56 2.52 19.81 -11.12
CA HIS A 56 2.48 19.25 -12.48
C HIS A 56 1.56 19.99 -13.42
N THR A 57 0.81 20.95 -12.91
CA THR A 57 -0.16 21.66 -13.70
C THR A 57 0.62 22.75 -14.46
N PRO A 58 0.72 22.70 -15.81
CA PRO A 58 1.76 23.42 -16.57
C PRO A 58 1.71 24.94 -16.34
N ALA A 59 2.76 25.50 -15.72
CA ALA A 59 2.84 26.93 -15.39
C ALA A 59 2.80 27.82 -16.65
N LEU A 60 3.45 27.37 -17.74
CA LEU A 60 3.48 28.05 -19.04
C LEU A 60 2.11 28.05 -19.76
N LEU A 61 1.25 27.06 -19.54
CA LEU A 61 -0.10 27.04 -20.14
C LEU A 61 -1.13 27.81 -19.29
N ARG A 62 -0.73 28.36 -18.14
CA ARG A 62 -1.61 29.11 -17.22
C ARG A 62 -1.57 30.62 -17.42
N SER A 63 -0.50 31.16 -18.00
CA SER A 63 -0.50 32.55 -18.42
C SER A 63 -1.14 32.64 -19.81
N PRO A 64 -2.17 33.48 -20.01
CA PRO A 64 -2.79 33.65 -21.33
C PRO A 64 -1.76 33.93 -22.43
N GLY A 65 -0.74 34.74 -22.11
CA GLY A 65 0.32 35.11 -23.05
C GLY A 65 1.29 33.98 -23.44
N ALA A 66 1.59 33.02 -22.55
CA ALA A 66 2.47 31.90 -22.90
C ALA A 66 1.72 30.77 -23.63
N LEU A 67 0.44 30.55 -23.32
CA LEU A 67 -0.44 29.73 -24.16
C LEU A 67 -0.57 30.34 -25.56
N ASP A 68 -0.80 31.65 -25.67
CA ASP A 68 -0.87 32.35 -26.96
C ASP A 68 0.45 32.30 -27.74
N ARG A 69 1.60 32.36 -27.05
CA ARG A 69 2.92 32.18 -27.68
C ARG A 69 3.10 30.75 -28.19
N LEU A 70 2.85 29.74 -27.36
CA LEU A 70 2.97 28.34 -27.76
C LEU A 70 2.03 28.00 -28.92
N LEU A 71 0.78 28.48 -28.88
CA LEU A 71 -0.18 28.29 -29.97
C LEU A 71 0.28 28.96 -31.26
N ARG A 72 0.93 30.13 -31.21
CA ARG A 72 1.55 30.78 -32.38
C ARG A 72 2.74 29.99 -32.93
N ASP A 73 3.54 29.37 -32.06
CA ASP A 73 4.74 28.63 -32.46
C ASP A 73 4.38 27.25 -33.07
N VAL A 74 3.29 26.63 -32.61
CA VAL A 74 2.85 25.30 -33.07
C VAL A 74 1.85 25.37 -34.22
N ILE A 75 1.03 26.43 -34.29
CA ILE A 75 -0.02 26.60 -35.31
C ILE A 75 0.25 27.91 -36.07
N PRO A 76 0.70 27.86 -37.34
CA PRO A 76 1.20 29.04 -38.07
C PRO A 76 0.11 30.01 -38.57
N ALA A 77 -1.13 29.95 -38.04
CA ALA A 77 -2.25 30.80 -38.45
C ALA A 77 -3.03 31.39 -37.25
N PRO A 78 -3.71 32.55 -37.40
CA PRO A 78 -4.42 33.19 -36.30
C PRO A 78 -5.66 32.37 -35.92
N ILE A 79 -5.67 31.82 -34.71
CA ILE A 79 -6.84 31.13 -34.13
C ILE A 79 -7.72 32.17 -33.42
N PRO A 80 -9.02 32.30 -33.74
CA PRO A 80 -9.95 33.06 -32.93
C PRO A 80 -10.18 32.38 -31.57
N ALA A 81 -9.74 33.04 -30.49
CA ALA A 81 -10.25 32.93 -29.12
C ALA A 81 -10.53 31.51 -28.55
N LEU A 82 -9.54 30.61 -28.56
CA LEU A 82 -9.52 29.46 -27.64
C LEU A 82 -9.16 29.85 -26.19
N ALA A 83 -8.70 31.09 -25.96
CA ALA A 83 -8.33 31.64 -24.65
C ALA A 83 -9.49 31.75 -23.63
N SER A 84 -10.73 31.45 -24.03
CA SER A 84 -11.92 31.62 -23.18
C SER A 84 -12.22 30.44 -22.23
N ARG A 85 -11.43 29.35 -22.25
CA ARG A 85 -11.62 28.20 -21.34
C ARG A 85 -10.56 28.05 -20.24
N ALA A 86 -9.46 28.79 -20.30
CA ALA A 86 -8.55 28.91 -19.17
C ALA A 86 -9.07 30.01 -18.24
N ARG A 87 -9.61 29.65 -17.07
CA ARG A 87 -9.91 30.66 -16.04
C ARG A 87 -8.59 31.38 -15.70
N PRO A 88 -8.52 32.72 -15.81
CA PRO A 88 -7.28 33.44 -15.59
C PRO A 88 -6.86 33.41 -14.11
N MET A 89 -5.56 33.52 -13.88
CA MET A 89 -4.82 33.63 -12.60
C MET A 89 -5.39 34.64 -11.56
N GLN A 90 -6.42 35.42 -11.88
CA GLN A 90 -6.86 36.59 -11.11
C GLN A 90 -7.40 36.33 -9.69
N SER A 91 -7.30 35.11 -9.15
CA SER A 91 -7.82 34.77 -7.83
C SER A 91 -6.88 33.95 -6.95
N TRP A 92 -5.62 33.73 -7.35
CA TRP A 92 -4.69 32.95 -6.52
C TRP A 92 -3.98 33.85 -5.50
N PRO A 93 -3.69 33.32 -4.29
CA PRO A 93 -2.84 34.03 -3.34
C PRO A 93 -1.44 34.28 -3.93
N GLU A 94 -0.89 35.47 -3.70
CA GLU A 94 0.43 35.90 -4.22
C GLU A 94 1.54 34.93 -3.81
N GLU A 95 1.50 34.41 -2.58
CA GLU A 95 2.49 33.46 -2.06
C GLU A 95 2.44 32.10 -2.78
N LEU A 96 1.25 31.67 -3.21
CA LEU A 96 1.07 30.46 -4.00
C LEU A 96 1.63 30.65 -5.41
N GLU A 97 1.32 31.77 -6.06
CA GLU A 97 1.85 32.11 -7.38
C GLU A 97 3.37 32.20 -7.36
N ALA A 98 3.94 32.87 -6.36
CA ALA A 98 5.37 33.03 -6.18
C ALA A 98 6.08 31.67 -5.98
N THR A 99 5.48 30.76 -5.21
CA THR A 99 6.01 29.40 -4.98
C THR A 99 6.02 28.57 -6.26
N LEU A 100 4.92 28.57 -7.02
CA LEU A 100 4.82 27.84 -8.29
C LEU A 100 5.71 28.42 -9.39
N ALA A 101 5.84 29.75 -9.44
CA ALA A 101 6.75 30.43 -10.36
C ALA A 101 8.21 30.00 -10.12
N ALA A 102 8.64 29.96 -8.87
CA ALA A 102 10.00 29.53 -8.52
C ALA A 102 10.28 28.07 -8.90
N PHE A 103 9.31 27.17 -8.76
CA PHE A 103 9.44 25.76 -9.16
C PHE A 103 9.57 25.59 -10.69
N SER A 104 8.82 26.38 -11.47
CA SER A 104 8.87 26.36 -12.94
C SER A 104 10.08 27.06 -13.57
N GLY A 105 11.07 27.45 -12.75
CA GLY A 105 12.28 28.15 -13.22
C GLY A 105 12.09 29.65 -13.45
N PHE A 106 10.91 30.21 -13.16
CA PHE A 106 10.64 31.64 -13.29
C PHE A 106 11.09 32.39 -12.04
N ARG A 107 12.23 33.07 -12.12
CA ARG A 107 12.77 33.93 -11.04
C ARG A 107 12.36 35.38 -11.24
N GLY A 108 11.06 35.67 -11.16
CA GLY A 108 10.55 37.04 -11.10
C GLY A 108 10.33 37.48 -9.65
N GLY A 109 11.17 38.40 -9.15
CA GLY A 109 11.02 39.08 -7.86
C GLY A 109 11.62 38.36 -6.64
N LEU A 110 12.08 39.14 -5.66
CA LEU A 110 12.52 38.65 -4.35
C LEU A 110 11.34 37.98 -3.64
N LEU A 111 11.39 36.66 -3.48
CA LEU A 111 10.50 35.93 -2.58
C LEU A 111 10.70 36.49 -1.15
N ASP A 112 9.61 36.71 -0.41
CA ASP A 112 9.67 37.00 1.02
C ASP A 112 10.57 35.95 1.71
N ALA A 113 11.37 36.40 2.68
CA ALA A 113 12.24 35.57 3.51
C ALA A 113 11.53 34.32 4.09
N LYS A 114 10.21 34.39 4.29
CA LYS A 114 9.37 33.27 4.75
C LYS A 114 9.03 32.24 3.66
N VAL A 115 9.01 32.64 2.39
CA VAL A 115 8.49 31.85 1.27
C VAL A 115 9.63 31.31 0.38
N ARG A 116 10.83 31.88 0.47
CA ARG A 116 12.01 31.52 -0.35
C ARG A 116 12.45 30.05 -0.28
N PHE A 117 12.13 29.36 0.81
CA PHE A 117 12.49 27.95 1.04
C PHE A 117 11.39 26.97 0.64
N LEU A 118 10.18 27.47 0.37
CA LEU A 118 9.04 26.60 0.04
C LEU A 118 9.23 25.84 -1.28
N PRO A 119 9.79 26.45 -2.36
CA PRO A 119 10.09 25.72 -3.60
C PRO A 119 11.11 24.60 -3.40
N ASP A 120 12.07 24.78 -2.50
CA ASP A 120 13.09 23.76 -2.19
C ASP A 120 12.45 22.55 -1.50
N ILE A 121 11.53 22.78 -0.54
CA ILE A 121 10.80 21.71 0.15
C ILE A 121 9.93 20.93 -0.84
N LEU A 122 9.25 21.64 -1.76
CA LEU A 122 8.45 21.02 -2.82
C LEU A 122 9.33 20.17 -3.75
N THR A 123 10.46 20.71 -4.21
CA THR A 123 11.42 19.98 -5.07
C THR A 123 11.91 18.70 -4.41
N LEU A 124 12.30 18.79 -3.14
CA LEU A 124 12.71 17.64 -2.35
C LEU A 124 11.58 16.61 -2.22
N SER A 125 10.36 17.06 -1.95
CA SER A 125 9.21 16.18 -1.77
C SER A 125 8.82 15.47 -3.07
N ASN A 126 8.87 16.17 -4.20
CA ASN A 126 8.67 15.57 -5.53
C ASN A 126 9.70 14.48 -5.80
N TRP A 127 10.98 14.80 -5.59
CA TRP A 127 12.07 13.84 -5.82
C TRP A 127 11.93 12.61 -4.92
N LEU A 128 11.63 12.80 -3.63
CA LEU A 128 11.42 11.68 -2.70
C LEU A 128 10.24 10.79 -3.10
N ASP A 129 9.14 11.39 -3.54
CA ASP A 129 7.99 10.64 -4.04
C ASP A 129 8.35 9.77 -5.24
N GLU A 130 9.07 10.34 -6.21
CA GLU A 130 9.57 9.63 -7.39
C GLU A 130 10.51 8.48 -7.00
N GLN A 131 11.39 8.67 -6.02
CA GLN A 131 12.27 7.60 -5.53
C GLN A 131 11.49 6.47 -4.85
N ILE A 132 10.47 6.79 -4.06
CA ILE A 132 9.64 5.76 -3.40
C ILE A 132 8.81 5.00 -4.43
N GLU A 133 8.26 5.69 -5.43
CA GLU A 133 7.43 5.10 -6.49
C GLU A 133 8.25 4.26 -7.51
N LEU A 134 9.45 4.72 -7.88
CA LEU A 134 10.24 4.12 -8.96
C LEU A 134 11.46 3.31 -8.49
N GLY A 135 11.83 3.40 -7.20
CA GLY A 135 12.98 2.70 -6.64
C GLY A 135 12.83 1.18 -6.62
N SER A 136 13.94 0.44 -6.71
CA SER A 136 13.97 -1.02 -6.63
C SER A 136 13.82 -1.53 -5.19
N LEU A 137 13.08 -2.64 -5.01
CA LEU A 137 12.77 -3.31 -3.72
C LEU A 137 13.87 -4.21 -3.15
N ASP A 138 15.03 -4.33 -3.78
CA ASP A 138 16.16 -4.83 -3.00
C ASP A 138 16.34 -3.89 -1.82
N PRO A 139 16.83 -4.36 -0.65
CA PRO A 139 17.13 -3.50 0.48
C PRO A 139 18.28 -2.55 0.09
N GLN A 140 18.00 -1.61 -0.80
CA GLN A 140 18.63 -0.33 -0.97
C GLN A 140 18.33 0.31 0.38
N PRO A 141 19.30 0.33 1.30
CA PRO A 141 19.04 0.95 2.58
C PRO A 141 18.62 2.38 2.24
N MET A 142 17.76 3.00 3.03
CA MET A 142 17.55 4.45 2.91
C MET A 142 18.88 5.23 2.93
N ALA A 143 20.01 4.61 3.32
CA ALA A 143 21.37 5.06 3.07
C ALA A 143 21.70 5.32 1.59
N GLU A 144 21.29 4.47 0.64
CA GLU A 144 21.48 4.71 -0.81
C GLU A 144 20.54 5.79 -1.34
N ILE A 145 19.28 5.87 -0.88
CA ILE A 145 18.42 7.03 -1.17
C ILE A 145 19.07 8.30 -0.56
N TRP A 146 19.74 8.20 0.59
CA TRP A 146 20.42 9.31 1.25
C TRP A 146 21.76 9.68 0.60
N GLU A 147 22.49 8.71 0.04
CA GLU A 147 23.65 8.91 -0.84
C GLU A 147 23.19 9.55 -2.15
N ASN A 148 22.06 9.12 -2.70
CA ASN A 148 21.42 9.75 -3.86
C ASN A 148 20.83 11.12 -3.53
N LEU A 149 20.50 11.43 -2.28
CA LEU A 149 20.17 12.80 -1.86
C LEU A 149 21.36 13.74 -2.05
N GLU A 150 22.60 13.26 -2.06
CA GLU A 150 23.72 14.13 -2.45
C GLU A 150 23.55 14.68 -3.88
N GLN A 151 22.81 14.00 -4.77
CA GLN A 151 22.47 14.53 -6.09
C GLN A 151 21.58 15.78 -6.01
N LEU A 152 20.84 15.97 -4.91
CA LEU A 152 20.07 17.19 -4.64
C LEU A 152 20.94 18.33 -4.08
N LYS A 153 22.21 18.08 -3.68
CA LYS A 153 23.12 19.15 -3.24
C LYS A 153 23.34 20.12 -4.42
N GLY A 154 22.89 21.36 -4.23
CA GLY A 154 22.97 22.41 -5.26
C GLY A 154 21.68 22.60 -6.09
N MET A 155 20.75 21.63 -6.05
CA MET A 155 19.39 21.80 -6.58
C MET A 155 18.46 22.50 -5.57
N VAL A 156 18.68 22.26 -4.28
CA VAL A 156 17.96 22.87 -3.17
C VAL A 156 18.90 23.59 -2.21
N ASN A 157 18.39 24.57 -1.46
CA ASN A 157 19.16 25.25 -0.44
C ASN A 157 19.71 24.28 0.63
N ALA A 158 20.99 24.40 0.99
CA ALA A 158 21.66 23.52 1.95
C ALA A 158 20.97 23.47 3.33
N VAL A 159 20.42 24.60 3.80
CA VAL A 159 19.69 24.64 5.08
C VAL A 159 18.40 23.83 5.01
N VAL A 160 17.69 23.90 3.88
CA VAL A 160 16.47 23.12 3.65
C VAL A 160 16.81 21.64 3.56
N PHE A 161 17.86 21.31 2.79
CA PHE A 161 18.38 19.96 2.68
C PHE A 161 18.71 19.35 4.04
N ASP A 162 19.55 20.00 4.85
CA ASP A 162 19.97 19.49 6.16
C ASP A 162 18.79 19.37 7.14
N SER A 163 17.86 20.33 7.10
CA SER A 163 16.69 20.34 7.99
C SER A 163 15.70 19.25 7.61
N ALA A 164 15.45 19.06 6.32
CA ALA A 164 14.55 18.03 5.83
C ALA A 164 15.16 16.63 5.98
N ALA A 165 16.46 16.47 5.71
CA ALA A 165 17.18 15.22 5.99
C ALA A 165 17.07 14.84 7.47
N LYS A 166 17.27 15.79 8.40
CA LYS A 166 17.05 15.56 9.84
C LYS A 166 15.60 15.24 10.18
N ALA A 167 14.65 15.95 9.57
CA ALA A 167 13.22 15.69 9.76
C ALA A 167 12.80 14.29 9.30
N LEU A 168 13.38 13.79 8.21
CA LEU A 168 13.10 12.49 7.60
C LEU A 168 13.96 11.34 8.17
N ALA A 169 15.10 11.64 8.80
CA ALA A 169 16.01 10.65 9.38
C ALA A 169 15.66 10.21 10.83
N ALA A 170 14.64 10.79 11.46
CA ALA A 170 14.24 10.48 12.84
C ALA A 170 12.95 9.62 12.92
N PRO A 171 12.67 8.90 14.03
CA PRO A 171 13.40 7.85 14.76
C PRO A 171 12.82 6.44 14.52
N TYR A 172 11.86 6.27 13.58
CA TYR A 172 11.15 5.00 13.39
C TYR A 172 11.83 4.03 12.43
N ARG A 173 12.95 4.44 11.83
CA ARG A 173 13.75 3.54 11.01
C ARG A 173 14.28 2.43 11.89
N THR A 174 13.89 1.21 11.54
CA THR A 174 14.53 0.03 12.09
C THR A 174 15.93 -0.08 11.50
N PRO A 175 16.98 -0.36 12.30
CA PRO A 175 18.28 -0.72 11.78
C PRO A 175 18.18 -1.79 10.68
N PRO A 176 19.07 -1.82 9.67
CA PRO A 176 18.99 -2.80 8.58
C PRO A 176 18.96 -4.26 9.06
N ASP A 177 19.55 -4.51 10.23
CA ASP A 177 19.69 -5.79 10.95
C ASP A 177 18.63 -6.01 12.05
N TYR A 178 17.67 -5.09 12.20
CA TYR A 178 16.60 -5.20 13.18
C TYR A 178 15.76 -6.45 12.91
N ARG A 179 15.66 -7.32 13.92
CA ARG A 179 14.81 -8.51 13.86
C ARG A 179 13.58 -8.27 14.71
N TRP A 180 12.43 -8.37 14.06
CA TRP A 180 11.16 -8.33 14.76
C TRP A 180 11.00 -9.60 15.61
N GLU A 181 10.84 -9.43 16.92
CA GLU A 181 10.56 -10.53 17.84
C GLU A 181 9.04 -10.78 17.90
N PHE A 182 8.58 -11.83 17.23
CA PHE A 182 7.18 -12.24 17.24
C PHE A 182 6.92 -13.28 18.31
N PRO A 183 5.70 -13.33 18.88
CA PRO A 183 5.35 -14.34 19.86
C PRO A 183 5.59 -15.75 19.31
N VAL A 184 6.37 -16.52 20.07
CA VAL A 184 6.91 -17.86 19.74
C VAL A 184 5.84 -18.95 19.60
N GLN A 185 4.54 -18.60 19.62
CA GLN A 185 3.44 -19.56 19.68
C GLN A 185 3.23 -20.38 18.37
N ALA A 186 4.06 -20.16 17.35
CA ALA A 186 3.84 -20.68 16.01
C ALA A 186 4.37 -22.09 15.73
N LEU A 187 4.97 -22.84 16.66
CA LEU A 187 5.56 -24.16 16.28
C LEU A 187 4.51 -25.14 15.75
N VAL A 188 3.35 -25.24 16.40
CA VAL A 188 2.26 -26.10 15.93
C VAL A 188 1.57 -25.50 14.70
N ALA A 189 1.37 -24.18 14.69
CA ALA A 189 0.82 -23.46 13.54
C ALA A 189 1.67 -23.64 12.28
N LYS A 190 2.99 -23.56 12.42
CA LYS A 190 3.97 -23.79 11.37
C LYS A 190 3.90 -25.20 10.83
N ASP A 191 4.02 -26.22 11.68
CA ASP A 191 4.01 -27.61 11.22
C ASP A 191 2.72 -27.93 10.47
N ILE A 192 1.61 -27.39 10.95
CA ILE A 192 0.30 -27.52 10.29
C ILE A 192 0.30 -26.75 8.97
N LEU A 193 0.72 -25.50 8.93
CA LEU A 193 0.75 -24.70 7.71
C LEU A 193 1.70 -25.30 6.66
N CYS A 194 2.85 -25.85 7.03
CA CYS A 194 3.76 -26.54 6.12
C CYS A 194 3.17 -27.84 5.56
N VAL A 195 2.55 -28.67 6.41
CA VAL A 195 1.93 -29.92 5.96
C VAL A 195 0.74 -29.64 5.06
N LEU A 196 -0.11 -28.69 5.45
CA LEU A 196 -1.27 -28.29 4.67
C LEU A 196 -0.83 -27.61 3.37
N ALA A 197 0.14 -26.69 3.37
CA ALA A 197 0.64 -26.07 2.14
C ALA A 197 1.29 -27.05 1.15
N SER A 198 1.66 -28.26 1.59
CA SER A 198 2.34 -29.21 0.72
C SER A 198 1.39 -29.85 -0.30
N ASN A 199 1.86 -29.98 -1.54
CA ASN A 199 1.11 -30.60 -2.65
C ASN A 199 1.00 -32.14 -2.53
N ARG A 200 1.18 -32.71 -1.32
CA ARG A 200 1.13 -34.17 -1.11
C ARG A 200 -0.27 -34.72 -0.86
N GLY A 201 -1.27 -33.85 -0.70
CA GLY A 201 -2.61 -34.24 -0.30
C GLY A 201 -2.63 -34.70 1.16
N CYS A 202 -3.55 -34.16 1.95
CA CYS A 202 -3.71 -34.53 3.36
C CYS A 202 -4.99 -35.36 3.48
N ASP A 203 -4.90 -36.61 3.95
CA ASP A 203 -6.10 -37.42 4.16
C ASP A 203 -6.84 -37.04 5.45
N LEU A 204 -8.06 -37.57 5.64
CA LEU A 204 -8.88 -37.26 6.82
C LEU A 204 -8.19 -37.61 8.14
N ARG A 205 -7.45 -38.74 8.17
CA ARG A 205 -6.81 -39.23 9.39
C ARG A 205 -5.63 -38.33 9.76
N GLU A 206 -4.85 -37.92 8.77
CA GLU A 206 -3.76 -36.97 8.94
C GLU A 206 -4.29 -35.62 9.39
N LEU A 207 -5.33 -35.09 8.74
CA LEU A 207 -5.94 -33.81 9.10
C LEU A 207 -6.52 -33.82 10.52
N ALA A 208 -7.19 -34.91 10.89
CA ALA A 208 -7.69 -35.11 12.25
C ALA A 208 -6.55 -35.16 13.27
N GLY A 209 -5.45 -35.82 12.92
CA GLY A 209 -4.24 -35.90 13.74
C GLY A 209 -3.59 -34.54 13.93
N LEU A 210 -3.53 -33.70 12.89
CA LEU A 210 -3.02 -32.33 12.98
C LEU A 210 -3.90 -31.45 13.87
N ALA A 211 -5.23 -31.48 13.65
CA ALA A 211 -6.17 -30.72 14.47
C ALA A 211 -6.09 -31.13 15.96
N ALA A 212 -5.88 -32.41 16.25
CA ALA A 212 -5.79 -32.91 17.62
C ALA A 212 -4.52 -32.49 18.38
N ARG A 213 -3.49 -31.95 17.70
CA ARG A 213 -2.26 -31.46 18.35
C ARG A 213 -2.47 -30.18 19.15
N ASP A 214 -3.52 -29.43 18.85
CA ASP A 214 -3.79 -28.15 19.46
C ASP A 214 -5.28 -27.99 19.81
N PRO A 215 -5.64 -27.71 21.08
CA PRO A 215 -7.02 -27.60 21.50
C PRO A 215 -7.76 -26.38 20.91
N VAL A 216 -7.05 -25.30 20.55
CA VAL A 216 -7.63 -24.14 19.86
C VAL A 216 -8.03 -24.53 18.44
N LEU A 217 -7.16 -25.26 17.72
CA LEU A 217 -7.47 -25.72 16.37
C LEU A 217 -8.61 -26.75 16.34
N ALA A 218 -8.56 -27.74 17.23
CA ALA A 218 -9.65 -28.70 17.41
C ALA A 218 -10.97 -27.97 17.74
N GLY A 219 -10.93 -27.03 18.69
CA GLY A 219 -12.08 -26.23 19.08
C GLY A 219 -12.65 -25.42 17.93
N LYS A 220 -11.80 -24.79 17.11
CA LYS A 220 -12.23 -24.01 15.95
C LYS A 220 -12.91 -24.88 14.89
N LEU A 221 -12.41 -26.08 14.67
CA LEU A 221 -13.02 -27.02 13.72
C LEU A 221 -14.41 -27.48 14.18
N ILE A 222 -14.54 -27.83 15.46
CA ILE A 222 -15.85 -28.18 16.06
C ILE A 222 -16.80 -26.98 16.04
N GLN A 223 -16.31 -25.78 16.37
CA GLN A 223 -17.10 -24.55 16.33
C GLN A 223 -17.62 -24.28 14.92
N THR A 224 -16.78 -24.42 13.90
CA THR A 224 -17.19 -24.24 12.49
C THR A 224 -18.23 -25.27 12.08
N ALA A 225 -18.04 -26.55 12.42
CA ALA A 225 -18.99 -27.62 12.10
C ALA A 225 -20.38 -27.40 12.73
N ASN A 226 -20.42 -26.73 13.88
CA ASN A 226 -21.64 -26.40 14.61
C ASN A 226 -22.20 -25.00 14.31
N SER A 227 -21.54 -24.21 13.47
CA SER A 227 -22.01 -22.86 13.12
C SER A 227 -23.34 -22.92 12.37
N ALA A 228 -24.12 -21.84 12.43
CA ALA A 228 -25.44 -21.74 11.78
C ALA A 228 -25.43 -22.08 10.28
N LEU A 229 -24.27 -21.91 9.64
CA LEU A 229 -24.06 -22.21 8.23
C LEU A 229 -24.05 -23.72 7.92
N TYR A 230 -23.49 -24.51 8.84
CA TYR A 230 -23.39 -25.96 8.70
C TYR A 230 -24.46 -26.70 9.55
N ALA A 231 -25.21 -25.99 10.41
CA ALA A 231 -26.03 -26.59 11.46
C ALA A 231 -27.04 -27.69 11.00
N ARG A 232 -27.04 -28.83 11.71
CA ARG A 232 -28.04 -29.93 11.69
C ARG A 232 -28.93 -29.92 12.93
N ARG A 233 -29.86 -30.89 13.03
CA ARG A 233 -30.66 -31.22 14.23
C ARG A 233 -29.85 -31.69 15.45
N SER A 234 -28.58 -32.09 15.29
CA SER A 234 -27.72 -32.54 16.40
C SER A 234 -26.29 -32.01 16.26
N PRO A 235 -25.67 -31.57 17.37
CA PRO A 235 -24.33 -31.00 17.35
C PRO A 235 -23.24 -32.04 17.07
N VAL A 236 -22.22 -31.63 16.33
CA VAL A 236 -20.98 -32.38 16.08
C VAL A 236 -20.06 -32.29 17.30
N SER A 237 -19.52 -33.42 17.75
CA SER A 237 -18.72 -33.50 18.99
C SER A 237 -17.34 -34.14 18.84
N SER A 238 -16.93 -34.53 17.63
CA SER A 238 -15.60 -35.12 17.39
C SER A 238 -14.94 -34.57 16.13
N ILE A 239 -13.60 -34.53 16.13
CA ILE A 239 -12.79 -34.01 15.01
C ILE A 239 -13.07 -34.77 13.70
N PRO A 240 -13.05 -36.13 13.65
CA PRO A 240 -13.34 -36.84 12.41
C PRO A 240 -14.75 -36.55 11.87
N GLN A 241 -15.74 -36.45 12.76
CA GLN A 241 -17.11 -36.11 12.38
C GLN A 241 -17.19 -34.68 11.83
N ALA A 242 -16.47 -33.72 12.41
CA ALA A 242 -16.39 -32.36 11.88
C ALA A 242 -15.76 -32.33 10.49
N ILE A 243 -14.66 -33.05 10.27
CA ILE A 243 -13.99 -33.11 8.96
C ILE A 243 -14.90 -33.74 7.91
N SER A 244 -15.51 -34.89 8.20
CA SER A 244 -16.45 -35.54 7.28
C SER A 244 -17.66 -34.66 6.96
N PHE A 245 -18.05 -33.79 7.88
CA PHE A 245 -19.23 -32.96 7.72
C PHE A 245 -18.96 -31.64 6.98
N ILE A 246 -17.88 -30.95 7.31
CA ILE A 246 -17.43 -29.72 6.64
C ILE A 246 -16.89 -30.05 5.24
N GLY A 247 -16.26 -31.23 5.09
CA GLY A 247 -15.45 -31.60 3.93
C GLY A 247 -13.97 -31.40 4.20
N LEU A 248 -13.13 -32.17 3.51
CA LEU A 248 -11.68 -32.23 3.75
C LEU A 248 -11.01 -30.88 3.46
N ASP A 249 -11.22 -30.32 2.27
CA ASP A 249 -10.60 -29.05 1.83
C ASP A 249 -11.05 -27.87 2.69
N ALA A 250 -12.36 -27.76 2.95
CA ALA A 250 -12.89 -26.70 3.81
C ALA A 250 -12.38 -26.83 5.26
N SER A 251 -12.24 -28.05 5.79
CA SER A 251 -11.63 -28.28 7.11
C SER A 251 -10.16 -27.87 7.15
N ARG A 252 -9.44 -28.12 6.06
CA ARG A 252 -8.06 -27.69 5.87
C ARG A 252 -7.93 -26.17 6.00
N ASN A 253 -8.79 -25.45 5.29
CA ASN A 253 -8.83 -23.99 5.31
C ASN A 253 -9.19 -23.44 6.70
N VAL A 254 -10.10 -24.10 7.44
CA VAL A 254 -10.38 -23.75 8.84
C VAL A 254 -9.13 -23.87 9.71
N LEU A 255 -8.38 -24.97 9.58
CA LEU A 255 -7.18 -25.18 10.38
C LEU A 255 -6.07 -24.19 10.03
N MET A 256 -5.84 -23.93 8.74
CA MET A 256 -4.89 -22.90 8.29
C MET A 256 -5.28 -21.52 8.84
N ALA A 257 -6.55 -21.13 8.67
CA ALA A 257 -7.06 -19.86 9.18
C ALA A 257 -6.91 -19.75 10.70
N ALA A 258 -7.29 -20.79 11.45
CA ALA A 258 -7.18 -20.80 12.91
C ALA A 258 -5.73 -20.69 13.40
N ALA A 259 -4.79 -21.34 12.70
CA ALA A 259 -3.37 -21.27 13.01
C ALA A 259 -2.84 -19.84 12.85
N VAL A 260 -3.22 -19.15 11.77
CA VAL A 260 -2.79 -17.77 11.49
C VAL A 260 -3.54 -16.73 12.32
N GLN A 261 -4.82 -16.97 12.63
CA GLN A 261 -5.69 -16.03 13.36
C GLN A 261 -5.09 -15.61 14.71
N SER A 262 -4.37 -16.52 15.37
CA SER A 262 -3.71 -16.26 16.66
C SER A 262 -2.75 -15.06 16.63
N PHE A 263 -2.14 -14.77 15.47
CA PHE A 263 -1.25 -13.63 15.30
C PHE A 263 -1.99 -12.28 15.21
N PHE A 264 -3.28 -12.29 14.91
CA PHE A 264 -4.13 -11.11 14.74
C PHE A 264 -5.04 -10.85 15.96
N ALA A 265 -4.66 -11.32 17.15
CA ALA A 265 -5.52 -11.37 18.34
C ALA A 265 -5.97 -10.01 18.93
N SER A 266 -5.46 -8.87 18.45
CA SER A 266 -5.86 -7.56 18.98
C SER A 266 -7.01 -6.95 18.18
N ALA A 267 -7.88 -6.18 18.84
CA ALA A 267 -8.99 -5.48 18.17
C ALA A 267 -8.52 -4.53 17.04
N ARG A 268 -7.29 -4.00 17.14
CA ARG A 268 -6.68 -3.17 16.09
C ARG A 268 -6.37 -3.95 14.82
N LEU A 269 -6.18 -5.26 14.93
CA LEU A 269 -5.83 -6.17 13.83
C LEU A 269 -7.05 -6.87 13.22
N ALA A 270 -8.24 -6.74 13.82
CA ALA A 270 -9.46 -7.40 13.35
C ALA A 270 -9.82 -7.03 11.90
N GLY A 271 -9.60 -5.77 11.50
CA GLY A 271 -9.80 -5.32 10.12
C GLY A 271 -8.85 -6.02 9.13
N ILE A 272 -7.57 -6.13 9.50
CA ILE A 272 -6.53 -6.78 8.69
C ILE A 272 -6.81 -8.29 8.60
N TRP A 273 -7.18 -8.93 9.72
CA TRP A 273 -7.58 -10.34 9.72
C TRP A 273 -8.72 -10.62 8.75
N ARG A 274 -9.75 -9.76 8.78
CA ARG A 274 -10.89 -9.87 7.86
C ARG A 274 -10.45 -9.70 6.41
N HIS A 275 -9.55 -8.75 6.13
CA HIS A 275 -8.96 -8.57 4.80
C HIS A 275 -8.21 -9.83 4.33
N CYS A 276 -7.28 -10.36 5.14
CA CYS A 276 -6.54 -11.58 4.84
C CYS A 276 -7.48 -12.78 4.58
N LEU A 277 -8.50 -12.96 5.41
CA LEU A 277 -9.45 -14.05 5.27
C LEU A 277 -10.31 -13.93 4.00
N TRP A 278 -10.68 -12.70 3.62
CA TRP A 278 -11.38 -12.44 2.36
C TRP A 278 -10.47 -12.73 1.17
N MET A 279 -9.24 -12.22 1.20
CA MET A 279 -8.22 -12.45 0.15
C MET A 279 -7.90 -13.94 -0.03
N ALA A 280 -7.80 -14.70 1.06
CA ALA A 280 -7.59 -16.15 1.01
C ALA A 280 -8.68 -16.86 0.18
N GLN A 281 -9.96 -16.57 0.46
CA GLN A 281 -11.08 -17.16 -0.28
C GLN A 281 -11.17 -16.64 -1.72
N TYR A 282 -10.84 -15.38 -1.94
CA TYR A 282 -10.85 -14.78 -3.26
C TYR A 282 -9.78 -15.42 -4.16
N LEU A 283 -8.55 -15.56 -3.67
CA LEU A 283 -7.46 -16.21 -4.38
C LEU A 283 -7.69 -17.71 -4.61
N GLU A 284 -8.23 -18.43 -3.63
CA GLU A 284 -8.63 -19.83 -3.79
C GLU A 284 -9.66 -20.00 -4.92
N LYS A 285 -10.68 -19.14 -4.95
CA LYS A 285 -11.70 -19.16 -6.00
C LYS A 285 -11.12 -18.78 -7.37
N LEU A 286 -10.21 -17.81 -7.42
CA LEU A 286 -9.47 -17.46 -8.64
C LEU A 286 -8.65 -18.65 -9.15
N ALA A 287 -7.96 -19.36 -8.26
CA ALA A 287 -7.21 -20.56 -8.59
C ALA A 287 -8.12 -21.66 -9.17
N HIS A 288 -9.30 -21.91 -8.59
CA HIS A 288 -10.26 -22.86 -9.14
C HIS A 288 -10.81 -22.47 -10.51
N LEU A 289 -11.11 -21.19 -10.74
CA LEU A 289 -11.68 -20.71 -12.00
C LEU A 289 -10.66 -20.69 -13.14
N SER A 290 -9.40 -20.38 -12.83
CA SER A 290 -8.34 -20.21 -13.82
C SER A 290 -7.51 -21.47 -14.05
N GLY A 291 -7.39 -22.35 -13.04
CA GLY A 291 -6.41 -23.44 -13.03
C GLY A 291 -4.96 -22.97 -12.98
N PHE A 292 -4.71 -21.68 -12.72
CA PHE A 292 -3.39 -21.06 -12.83
C PHE A 292 -2.47 -21.40 -11.65
N LEU A 293 -3.03 -21.56 -10.45
CA LEU A 293 -2.32 -21.85 -9.21
C LEU A 293 -2.99 -23.02 -8.47
N PRO A 294 -2.25 -23.76 -7.62
CA PRO A 294 -2.87 -24.66 -6.66
C PRO A 294 -3.80 -23.86 -5.71
N PRO A 295 -5.10 -24.22 -5.58
CA PRO A 295 -6.05 -23.48 -4.73
C PRO A 295 -5.59 -23.34 -3.27
N ASP A 296 -4.94 -24.39 -2.79
CA ASP A 296 -4.36 -24.51 -1.47
C ASP A 296 -3.23 -23.51 -1.18
N GLU A 297 -2.34 -23.31 -2.15
CA GLU A 297 -1.27 -22.31 -2.06
C GLU A 297 -1.83 -20.89 -2.19
N ALA A 298 -2.85 -20.71 -3.05
CA ALA A 298 -3.52 -19.44 -3.25
C ALA A 298 -4.28 -18.99 -1.99
N PHE A 299 -4.98 -19.92 -1.31
CA PHE A 299 -5.64 -19.67 -0.03
C PHE A 299 -4.62 -19.23 1.03
N LEU A 300 -3.53 -19.99 1.17
CA LEU A 300 -2.50 -19.68 2.15
C LEU A 300 -1.86 -18.33 1.88
N LEU A 301 -1.52 -18.01 0.62
CA LEU A 301 -0.96 -16.73 0.23
C LEU A 301 -1.88 -15.57 0.66
N GLY A 302 -3.17 -15.63 0.33
CA GLY A 302 -4.12 -14.60 0.74
C GLY A 302 -4.25 -14.47 2.26
N LEU A 303 -4.10 -15.57 2.99
CA LEU A 303 -4.17 -15.58 4.45
C LEU A 303 -2.97 -14.91 5.13
N VAL A 304 -1.78 -14.98 4.53
CA VAL A 304 -0.52 -14.55 5.17
C VAL A 304 0.14 -13.33 4.53
N HIS A 305 -0.35 -12.84 3.38
CA HIS A 305 0.31 -11.74 2.65
C HIS A 305 0.51 -10.48 3.52
N ASP A 306 -0.44 -10.21 4.39
CA ASP A 306 -0.49 -8.98 5.18
C ASP A 306 0.08 -9.14 6.60
N VAL A 307 0.77 -10.26 6.88
CA VAL A 307 1.30 -10.57 8.22
C VAL A 307 2.29 -9.51 8.73
N GLY A 308 2.98 -8.81 7.83
CA GLY A 308 3.87 -7.69 8.17
C GLY A 308 3.15 -6.54 8.87
N ARG A 309 1.84 -6.38 8.68
CA ARG A 309 1.05 -5.33 9.36
C ARG A 309 0.94 -5.51 10.86
N ILE A 310 1.18 -6.73 11.35
CA ILE A 310 1.32 -6.98 12.78
C ILE A 310 2.49 -6.16 13.34
N ALA A 311 3.62 -6.14 12.63
CA ALA A 311 4.78 -5.32 13.00
C ALA A 311 4.46 -3.82 12.93
N ILE A 312 3.75 -3.38 11.88
CA ILE A 312 3.30 -1.99 11.74
C ILE A 312 2.40 -1.57 12.91
N ALA A 313 1.55 -2.46 13.40
CA ALA A 313 0.67 -2.21 14.54
C ALA A 313 1.43 -2.07 15.88
N LEU A 314 2.67 -2.55 15.97
CA LEU A 314 3.54 -2.45 17.15
C LEU A 314 4.36 -1.16 17.17
N LEU A 315 4.28 -0.31 16.14
CA LEU A 315 5.02 0.94 16.11
C LEU A 315 4.61 1.88 17.26
N PRO A 316 5.52 2.76 17.73
CA PRO A 316 5.21 3.73 18.75
C PRO A 316 4.01 4.61 18.37
N ARG A 317 3.24 5.05 19.37
CA ARG A 317 2.03 5.87 19.17
C ARG A 317 2.27 7.09 18.26
N SER A 318 3.43 7.71 18.36
CA SER A 318 3.82 8.87 17.54
C SER A 318 4.04 8.54 16.06
N ALA A 319 4.51 7.33 15.73
CA ALA A 319 4.52 6.82 14.36
C ALA A 319 3.09 6.60 13.86
N GLY A 320 2.24 5.99 14.68
CA GLY A 320 0.82 5.77 14.36
C GLY A 320 0.04 7.06 14.08
N ILE A 321 0.34 8.16 14.80
CA ILE A 321 -0.25 9.49 14.53
C ILE A 321 0.21 10.03 13.17
N THR A 322 1.51 9.89 12.87
CA THR A 322 2.06 10.34 11.58
C THR A 322 1.46 9.53 10.43
N PHE A 323 1.34 8.20 10.62
CA PHE A 323 0.71 7.31 9.66
C PHE A 323 -0.72 7.74 9.36
N ALA A 324 -1.55 7.92 10.39
CA ALA A 324 -2.94 8.34 10.23
C ALA A 324 -3.05 9.68 9.49
N ARG A 325 -2.20 10.66 9.84
CA ARG A 325 -2.19 11.98 9.16
C ARG A 325 -1.85 11.89 7.67
N LEU A 326 -0.91 11.03 7.29
CA LEU A 326 -0.53 10.85 5.89
C LEU A 326 -1.59 10.06 5.11
N ALA A 327 -2.18 9.04 5.75
CA ALA A 327 -3.29 8.26 5.17
C ALA A 327 -4.53 9.14 4.91
N GLU A 328 -4.90 10.02 5.84
CA GLU A 328 -5.98 11.01 5.67
C GLU A 328 -5.74 11.97 4.50
N ARG A 329 -4.49 12.12 4.05
CA ARG A 329 -4.09 12.94 2.89
C ARG A 329 -4.01 12.13 1.59
N GLY A 330 -4.41 10.87 1.62
CA GLY A 330 -4.44 9.98 0.45
C GLY A 330 -3.10 9.35 0.11
N CYS A 331 -2.17 9.25 1.06
CA CYS A 331 -0.99 8.40 0.90
C CYS A 331 -1.38 6.93 1.16
N PRO A 332 -1.04 5.99 0.27
CA PRO A 332 -1.29 4.58 0.53
C PRO A 332 -0.39 4.04 1.66
N PRO A 333 -0.85 3.03 2.42
CA PRO A 333 -0.08 2.35 3.47
C PRO A 333 1.37 2.03 3.10
N CYS A 334 1.62 1.35 1.97
CA CYS A 334 2.97 0.95 1.57
C CYS A 334 3.91 2.18 1.44
N TYR A 335 3.41 3.29 0.91
CA TYR A 335 4.18 4.53 0.77
C TYR A 335 4.55 5.12 2.14
N ILE A 336 3.58 5.14 3.07
CA ILE A 336 3.78 5.67 4.41
C ILE A 336 4.81 4.83 5.17
N GLU A 337 4.74 3.52 5.04
CA GLU A 337 5.66 2.59 5.70
C GLU A 337 7.08 2.74 5.14
N GLN A 338 7.24 2.80 3.82
CA GLN A 338 8.52 3.12 3.18
C GLN A 338 9.09 4.45 3.70
N LEU A 339 8.25 5.49 3.84
CA LEU A 339 8.68 6.78 4.37
C LEU A 339 9.13 6.71 5.85
N LEU A 340 8.39 5.98 6.70
CA LEU A 340 8.62 5.95 8.14
C LEU A 340 9.71 4.94 8.55
N LEU A 341 9.74 3.78 7.91
CA LEU A 341 10.56 2.62 8.29
C LEU A 341 11.68 2.33 7.30
N GLY A 342 11.55 2.78 6.04
CA GLY A 342 12.43 2.39 4.94
C GLY A 342 12.16 1.01 4.38
N ARG A 343 11.05 0.38 4.79
CA ARG A 343 10.50 -0.89 4.30
C ARG A 343 8.99 -0.87 4.49
N ASP A 344 8.25 -1.60 3.66
CA ASP A 344 6.81 -1.80 3.82
C ASP A 344 6.48 -3.13 4.52
N HIS A 345 5.19 -3.33 4.80
CA HIS A 345 4.69 -4.55 5.41
C HIS A 345 4.86 -5.78 4.52
N ALA A 346 4.97 -5.64 3.20
CA ALA A 346 5.24 -6.76 2.29
C ALA A 346 6.66 -7.31 2.53
N GLU A 347 7.64 -6.41 2.61
CA GLU A 347 9.02 -6.76 2.93
C GLU A 347 9.16 -7.37 4.33
N ILE A 348 8.55 -6.72 5.34
CA ILE A 348 8.57 -7.22 6.72
C ILE A 348 7.86 -8.56 6.80
N GLY A 349 6.71 -8.73 6.13
CA GLY A 349 5.96 -9.97 6.06
C GLY A 349 6.77 -11.13 5.48
N ALA A 350 7.54 -10.88 4.42
CA ALA A 350 8.44 -11.89 3.87
C ALA A 350 9.52 -12.34 4.87
N GLU A 351 10.09 -11.42 5.64
CA GLU A 351 11.05 -11.74 6.71
C GLU A 351 10.39 -12.59 7.82
N ILE A 352 9.15 -12.24 8.19
CA ILE A 352 8.35 -13.03 9.15
C ILE A 352 8.19 -14.45 8.64
N LEU A 353 7.72 -14.63 7.41
CA LEU A 353 7.47 -15.94 6.82
C LEU A 353 8.74 -16.78 6.73
N ARG A 354 9.88 -16.18 6.35
CA ARG A 354 11.17 -16.87 6.36
C ARG A 354 11.60 -17.27 7.77
N SER A 355 11.38 -16.42 8.77
CA SER A 355 11.67 -16.75 10.18
C SER A 355 10.82 -17.92 10.69
N TRP A 356 9.61 -18.06 10.15
CA TRP A 356 8.71 -19.19 10.40
C TRP A 356 9.02 -20.40 9.50
N GLN A 357 10.05 -20.32 8.64
CA GLN A 357 10.49 -21.35 7.70
C GLN A 357 9.42 -21.74 6.66
N PHE A 358 8.61 -20.77 6.22
CA PHE A 358 7.76 -20.97 5.05
C PHE A 358 8.61 -21.13 3.78
N PRO A 359 8.09 -21.80 2.74
CA PRO A 359 8.75 -21.87 1.43
C PRO A 359 9.12 -20.49 0.88
N ASP A 360 10.34 -20.36 0.36
CA ASP A 360 10.82 -19.09 -0.21
C ASP A 360 9.94 -18.56 -1.33
N VAL A 361 9.29 -19.45 -2.09
CA VAL A 361 8.33 -19.08 -3.16
C VAL A 361 7.14 -18.27 -2.60
N LEU A 362 6.64 -18.61 -1.41
CA LEU A 362 5.59 -17.85 -0.73
C LEU A 362 6.14 -16.56 -0.13
N ALA A 363 7.31 -16.60 0.50
CA ALA A 363 7.93 -15.40 1.06
C ALA A 363 8.30 -14.37 -0.02
N GLU A 364 8.73 -14.81 -1.21
CA GLU A 364 8.96 -13.97 -2.37
C GLU A 364 7.65 -13.39 -2.91
N ALA A 365 6.60 -14.21 -3.00
CA ALA A 365 5.27 -13.74 -3.40
C ALA A 365 4.77 -12.61 -2.49
N VAL A 366 4.92 -12.79 -1.18
CA VAL A 366 4.59 -11.77 -0.18
C VAL A 366 5.52 -10.57 -0.28
N ARG A 367 6.82 -10.71 -0.50
CA ARG A 367 7.73 -9.55 -0.62
C ARG A 367 7.32 -8.61 -1.75
N TYR A 368 6.88 -9.16 -2.87
CA TYR A 368 6.69 -8.41 -4.12
C TYR A 368 5.22 -8.20 -4.51
N HIS A 369 4.26 -8.45 -3.61
CA HIS A 369 2.84 -8.36 -3.96
C HIS A 369 2.39 -6.96 -4.38
N HIS A 370 2.99 -5.91 -3.84
CA HIS A 370 2.77 -4.52 -4.28
C HIS A 370 3.55 -4.12 -5.55
N ARG A 371 4.59 -4.89 -5.92
CA ARG A 371 5.50 -4.57 -7.04
C ARG A 371 5.86 -5.82 -7.87
N PRO A 372 4.88 -6.48 -8.50
CA PRO A 372 5.09 -7.68 -9.29
C PRO A 372 5.97 -7.47 -10.54
N ALA A 373 6.34 -6.23 -10.89
CA ALA A 373 7.29 -5.97 -11.97
C ALA A 373 8.75 -6.26 -11.58
N ASP A 374 9.05 -6.30 -10.28
CA ASP A 374 10.42 -6.44 -9.76
C ASP A 374 10.79 -7.89 -9.42
N CYS A 375 9.88 -8.83 -9.61
CA CYS A 375 10.14 -10.26 -9.48
C CYS A 375 9.51 -11.06 -10.63
N ASN A 376 9.81 -12.36 -10.68
CA ASN A 376 9.20 -13.29 -11.65
C ASN A 376 8.16 -14.22 -11.02
N SER A 377 7.76 -13.98 -9.77
CA SER A 377 6.81 -14.81 -9.04
C SER A 377 5.39 -14.71 -9.65
N PRO A 378 4.82 -15.81 -10.16
CA PRO A 378 3.43 -15.85 -10.62
C PRO A 378 2.43 -15.60 -9.49
N LEU A 379 2.79 -15.99 -8.27
CA LEU A 379 1.99 -15.79 -7.06
C LEU A 379 1.91 -14.30 -6.69
N ALA A 380 3.02 -13.56 -6.75
CA ALA A 380 3.02 -12.11 -6.53
C ALA A 380 2.11 -11.41 -7.55
N ALA A 381 2.22 -11.78 -8.83
CA ALA A 381 1.40 -11.23 -9.90
C ALA A 381 -0.09 -11.52 -9.71
N ALA A 382 -0.45 -12.74 -9.29
CA ALA A 382 -1.82 -13.12 -9.02
C ALA A 382 -2.41 -12.36 -7.83
N LEU A 383 -1.65 -12.20 -6.75
CA LEU A 383 -2.05 -11.45 -5.56
C LEU A 383 -2.24 -9.96 -5.88
N TYR A 384 -1.29 -9.32 -6.58
CA TYR A 384 -1.41 -7.93 -7.02
C TYR A 384 -2.69 -7.66 -7.81
N LEU A 385 -3.00 -8.51 -8.81
CA LEU A 385 -4.21 -8.33 -9.62
C LEU A 385 -5.48 -8.56 -8.81
N ALA A 386 -5.43 -9.47 -7.84
CA ALA A 386 -6.54 -9.72 -6.95
C ALA A 386 -6.81 -8.50 -6.04
N GLU A 387 -5.78 -7.92 -5.43
CA GLU A 387 -5.92 -6.73 -4.57
C GLU A 387 -6.37 -5.49 -5.35
N LEU A 388 -5.79 -5.28 -6.53
CA LEU A 388 -6.19 -4.19 -7.43
C LEU A 388 -7.67 -4.29 -7.80
N TRP A 389 -8.15 -5.50 -8.08
CA TRP A 389 -9.55 -5.75 -8.42
C TRP A 389 -10.48 -5.70 -7.21
N ALA A 390 -9.97 -6.00 -6.03
CA ALA A 390 -10.67 -5.85 -4.76
C ALA A 390 -10.83 -4.39 -4.29
N GLU A 391 -10.31 -3.43 -5.08
CA GLU A 391 -10.26 -2.01 -4.74
C GLU A 391 -9.52 -1.75 -3.41
N SER A 392 -8.48 -2.54 -3.15
CA SER A 392 -7.58 -2.32 -2.01
C SER A 392 -6.80 -1.01 -2.23
N GLU A 393 -6.99 0.01 -1.37
CA GLU A 393 -6.27 1.30 -1.45
C GLU A 393 -4.87 1.23 -0.82
N GLU A 394 -4.20 0.09 -0.98
CA GLU A 394 -2.95 -0.23 -0.28
C GLU A 394 -1.71 0.08 -1.12
N ASP A 395 -1.90 0.12 -2.44
CA ASP A 395 -0.87 0.19 -3.46
C ASP A 395 -0.65 1.56 -4.08
N LEU A 396 0.57 1.77 -4.57
CA LEU A 396 0.85 2.80 -5.57
C LEU A 396 0.36 2.32 -6.94
N SER A 397 -0.62 3.02 -7.51
CA SER A 397 -1.16 2.72 -8.84
C SER A 397 -0.05 2.77 -9.91
N SER A 398 0.25 1.63 -10.53
CA SER A 398 1.36 1.53 -11.50
C SER A 398 0.97 0.73 -12.74
N HIS A 399 1.04 1.39 -13.91
CA HIS A 399 0.85 0.72 -15.20
C HIS A 399 1.92 -0.35 -15.45
N ARG A 400 3.16 -0.13 -14.98
CA ARG A 400 4.25 -1.09 -15.08
C ARG A 400 3.93 -2.37 -14.30
N HIS A 401 3.50 -2.25 -13.05
CA HIS A 401 3.13 -3.40 -12.22
C HIS A 401 1.90 -4.13 -12.77
N PHE A 402 0.88 -3.39 -13.21
CA PHE A 402 -0.30 -3.98 -13.85
C PHE A 402 0.04 -4.76 -15.12
N ALA A 403 0.83 -4.19 -16.03
CA ALA A 403 1.25 -4.85 -17.26
C ALA A 403 2.10 -6.10 -16.96
N ALA A 404 3.05 -5.98 -16.03
CA ALA A 404 3.92 -7.08 -15.64
C ALA A 404 3.15 -8.22 -14.95
N ALA A 405 2.14 -7.91 -14.14
CA ALA A 405 1.29 -8.91 -13.51
C ALA A 405 0.33 -9.58 -14.52
N SER A 406 -0.29 -8.78 -15.40
CA SER A 406 -1.18 -9.27 -16.44
C SER A 406 -0.46 -10.18 -17.44
N ALA A 407 0.80 -9.87 -17.77
CA ALA A 407 1.60 -10.71 -18.68
C ALA A 407 2.02 -12.06 -18.06
N ARG A 408 2.07 -12.15 -16.72
CA ARG A 408 2.50 -13.36 -16.00
C ARG A 408 1.34 -14.24 -15.56
N THR A 409 0.10 -13.73 -15.60
CA THR A 409 -1.09 -14.49 -15.23
C THR A 409 -1.97 -14.75 -16.45
N SER A 410 -2.82 -15.77 -16.38
CA SER A 410 -3.85 -16.04 -17.39
C SER A 410 -5.22 -15.49 -16.98
N PHE A 411 -5.26 -14.52 -16.06
CA PHE A 411 -6.52 -14.00 -15.52
C PHE A 411 -7.20 -13.08 -16.53
N SER A 412 -8.43 -13.43 -16.93
CA SER A 412 -9.30 -12.50 -17.65
C SER A 412 -10.03 -11.57 -16.68
N LEU A 413 -10.47 -10.40 -17.15
CA LEU A 413 -11.34 -9.51 -16.36
C LEU A 413 -12.60 -10.24 -15.88
N GLU A 414 -13.16 -11.13 -16.70
CA GLU A 414 -14.30 -11.97 -16.33
C GLU A 414 -13.95 -12.91 -15.17
N THR A 415 -12.75 -13.51 -15.18
CA THR A 415 -12.28 -14.39 -14.11
C THR A 415 -12.15 -13.63 -12.79
N LEU A 416 -11.53 -12.44 -12.83
CA LEU A 416 -11.40 -11.53 -11.68
C LEU A 416 -12.77 -11.13 -11.12
N ALA A 417 -13.70 -10.73 -12.00
CA ALA A 417 -15.07 -10.36 -11.64
C ALA A 417 -15.89 -11.51 -11.05
N ARG A 418 -15.80 -12.71 -11.63
CA ARG A 418 -16.56 -13.89 -11.13
C ARG A 418 -16.09 -14.33 -9.75
N ALA A 419 -14.83 -14.10 -9.44
CA ALA A 419 -14.28 -14.46 -8.15
C ALA A 419 -14.76 -13.55 -7.01
N THR A 420 -14.98 -12.23 -7.21
CA THR A 420 -15.17 -11.24 -6.12
C THR A 420 -16.42 -11.44 -5.26
N HIS A 421 -17.44 -12.14 -5.75
CA HIS A 421 -18.65 -12.44 -4.99
C HIS A 421 -18.44 -13.58 -3.97
N CYS A 422 -17.42 -13.48 -3.12
CA CYS A 422 -16.99 -14.53 -2.19
C CYS A 422 -16.97 -14.06 -0.73
N GLU A 423 -18.13 -13.69 -0.16
CA GLU A 423 -18.33 -13.88 1.28
C GLU A 423 -18.64 -15.36 1.55
N GLY A 424 -17.63 -16.19 1.38
CA GLY A 424 -17.74 -17.63 1.51
C GLY A 424 -18.09 -18.07 2.94
N PRO A 425 -18.45 -19.35 3.11
CA PRO A 425 -18.71 -19.97 4.39
C PRO A 425 -17.72 -19.62 5.50
N LEU A 426 -16.44 -19.68 5.18
CA LEU A 426 -15.35 -19.47 6.12
C LEU A 426 -15.26 -18.00 6.54
N PHE A 427 -15.47 -17.06 5.61
CA PHE A 427 -15.52 -15.64 5.95
C PHE A 427 -16.53 -15.37 7.06
N ARG A 428 -17.77 -15.87 6.90
CA ARG A 428 -18.87 -15.60 7.84
C ARG A 428 -18.64 -16.20 9.22
N VAL A 429 -17.95 -17.34 9.30
CA VAL A 429 -17.69 -18.03 10.56
C VAL A 429 -16.45 -17.49 11.27
N LEU A 430 -15.40 -17.14 10.53
CA LEU A 430 -14.09 -16.81 11.09
C LEU A 430 -13.82 -15.29 11.18
N SER A 431 -14.67 -14.44 10.60
CA SER A 431 -14.56 -12.97 10.69
C SER A 431 -15.18 -12.37 11.96
N VAL A 432 -16.04 -13.10 12.69
CA VAL A 432 -16.79 -12.60 13.87
C VAL A 432 -16.01 -12.85 15.18
N ALA A 433 -14.68 -12.72 15.15
CA ALA A 433 -13.85 -12.92 16.35
C ALA A 433 -13.69 -11.62 17.15
#